data_AF-A0A437QAN2-F1
#
_entry.id   AF-A0A437QAN2-F1
#
_cell.length_a   1.000
_cell.length_b   1.000
_cell.length_c   1.000
_cell.angle_alpha   90.00
_cell.angle_beta   90.00
_cell.angle_gamma   90.00
#
_symmetry.space_group_name_H-M   'P 1'
#
loop_
_entity.id
_entity.type
_entity.pdbx_description
1 polymer ?
#
loop_
_entity_poly.entity_id
_entity_poly.type
_entity_poly.pdbx_seq_one_letter_code
_entity_poly.pdbx_strand_id
1 'polypeptide(L)'
;MIGLRSGAYVVVASLLTACGGGGGGDDAPPPTDEVLTKEGVFLDSPVEGLYYTAGDMTGYTDNEGRFYYPEGSTVSFAMGDISLGSALGNAILTPKSLLPGLENRLDRRLTNQLRLLQTLDSDANPDNGIQLYSQVHNYLAGQTINFDLSETDFAAQTAIQDLLRLFGKDQLVAPLDALEHFYAQQLAVLNPPETEWTEITRLEFEAALEPGTQWQSRRVGSYAGTKQTGSSSAVLYPVSYFEQEALDIKQYTIDANRNLQRCESGPYTVEPISSLTSCLVSFNTVSFGGDVEPRFYRAPNGNLKVDCPEHTTDRSFIFYDLVGNELGEVNESFTTQFERTLIPINRSMLAQTAVKTERNGESTLSSINCIEMQISREDPHGDQTPEVWRHKLNMKLYGENGAIASLINSYDILKTSSGKEGITQGHTYFSINGRQIRKEGGFAPAVSYQGDTIKTSLTDSATGTTYTINVSATPTP
;
A
#
# COMPACT_ATOMS: atom_id res chain seq x y z
N MET A 1 17.50 -3.40 57.87
CA MET A 1 18.35 -2.45 57.12
C MET A 1 17.41 -1.69 56.19
N ILE A 2 16.79 -0.58 56.62
CA ILE A 2 17.27 0.83 56.52
C ILE A 2 17.93 1.09 55.15
N GLY A 3 17.44 2.00 54.29
CA GLY A 3 16.38 2.98 54.52
C GLY A 3 15.95 3.77 53.28
N LEU A 4 14.82 4.48 53.48
CA LEU A 4 14.26 5.53 52.64
C LEU A 4 15.12 6.80 52.67
N ARG A 5 15.06 7.60 51.59
CA ARG A 5 15.29 9.05 51.65
C ARG A 5 14.20 9.81 50.89
N SER A 6 13.46 10.59 51.65
CA SER A 6 12.51 11.63 51.24
C SER A 6 13.26 12.92 50.90
N GLY A 7 12.77 13.69 49.92
CA GLY A 7 13.20 15.07 49.65
C GLY A 7 11.97 15.95 49.44
N ALA A 8 11.75 16.90 50.36
CA ALA A 8 10.57 17.74 50.47
C ALA A 8 10.66 19.03 49.63
N TYR A 9 9.48 19.49 49.18
CA TYR A 9 9.23 20.77 48.52
C TYR A 9 9.46 21.97 49.45
N VAL A 10 10.02 23.06 48.92
CA VAL A 10 10.04 24.38 49.57
C VAL A 10 9.48 25.40 48.58
N VAL A 11 8.32 25.95 48.90
CA VAL A 11 7.69 27.10 48.23
C VAL A 11 8.06 28.35 49.03
N VAL A 12 8.67 29.35 48.38
CA VAL A 12 8.97 30.65 48.99
C VAL A 12 8.12 31.71 48.30
N ALA A 13 7.14 32.24 49.03
CA ALA A 13 6.39 33.44 48.67
C ALA A 13 7.12 34.68 49.21
N SER A 14 7.37 35.67 48.35
CA SER A 14 7.98 36.95 48.73
C SER A 14 6.99 38.09 48.46
N LEU A 15 6.88 38.95 49.47
CA LEU A 15 5.91 40.01 49.67
C LEU A 15 6.16 41.24 48.78
N LEU A 16 5.07 41.94 48.44
CA LEU A 16 5.07 43.28 47.89
C LEU A 16 5.63 44.31 48.88
N THR A 17 6.45 45.23 48.38
CA THR A 17 6.62 46.58 48.96
C THR A 17 6.56 47.62 47.86
N ALA A 18 5.73 48.63 48.10
CA ALA A 18 5.54 49.81 47.26
C ALA A 18 6.32 51.00 47.84
N CYS A 19 6.91 51.81 46.96
CA CYS A 19 7.35 53.20 47.12
C CYS A 19 7.82 53.65 45.72
N GLY A 20 7.52 54.79 45.09
CA GLY A 20 6.93 56.06 45.49
C GLY A 20 7.67 57.18 44.72
N GLY A 21 6.97 57.92 43.86
CA GLY A 21 7.24 59.34 43.55
C GLY A 21 8.04 59.74 42.30
N GLY A 22 7.53 60.76 41.59
CA GLY A 22 8.33 61.78 40.88
C GLY A 22 8.02 61.96 39.38
N GLY A 23 7.32 63.02 39.02
CA GLY A 23 6.92 63.34 37.64
C GLY A 23 8.00 64.02 36.79
N GLY A 24 7.77 63.98 35.47
CA GLY A 24 8.47 64.73 34.44
C GLY A 24 7.84 64.35 33.10
N GLY A 25 7.11 65.29 32.49
CA GLY A 25 6.50 65.09 31.19
C GLY A 25 7.57 65.04 30.11
N ASP A 26 7.50 64.02 29.28
CA ASP A 26 7.97 64.02 27.90
C ASP A 26 6.98 63.16 27.11
N ASP A 27 6.45 63.72 26.03
CA ASP A 27 5.58 63.03 25.07
C ASP A 27 6.36 61.86 24.44
N ALA A 28 6.32 60.70 25.09
CA ALA A 28 6.75 59.45 24.47
C ALA A 28 5.71 59.09 23.39
N PRO A 29 6.12 58.85 22.13
CA PRO A 29 5.20 58.31 21.14
C PRO A 29 4.63 56.98 21.65
N PRO A 30 3.37 56.64 21.30
CA PRO A 30 2.75 55.40 21.75
C PRO A 30 3.64 54.21 21.37
N PRO A 31 3.68 53.13 22.19
CA PRO A 31 4.45 51.95 21.85
C PRO A 31 3.94 51.42 20.50
N THR A 32 4.78 51.49 19.48
CA THR A 32 4.60 50.67 18.29
C THR A 32 4.67 49.23 18.73
N ASP A 33 3.61 48.45 18.51
CA ASP A 33 3.65 47.00 18.61
C ASP A 33 4.81 46.53 17.73
N GLU A 34 5.95 46.16 18.33
CA GLU A 34 7.05 45.56 17.59
C GLU A 34 6.59 44.19 17.14
N VAL A 35 6.21 44.08 15.85
CA VAL A 35 5.84 42.81 15.27
C VAL A 35 7.10 41.94 15.24
N LEU A 36 7.15 40.94 16.12
CA LEU A 36 8.29 40.05 16.26
C LEU A 36 8.55 39.36 14.92
N THR A 37 9.71 39.63 14.33
CA THR A 37 10.15 38.97 13.10
C THR A 37 10.77 37.63 13.47
N LYS A 38 10.27 36.56 12.85
CA LYS A 38 10.78 35.20 12.98
C LYS A 38 11.46 34.77 11.69
N GLU A 39 12.33 33.78 11.84
CA GLU A 39 13.02 33.10 10.74
C GLU A 39 12.42 31.71 10.56
N GLY A 40 12.30 31.28 9.32
CA GLY A 40 11.94 29.91 8.95
C GLY A 40 12.76 29.42 7.78
N VAL A 41 12.71 28.12 7.50
CA VAL A 41 13.38 27.47 6.36
C VAL A 41 12.35 26.82 5.45
N PHE A 42 12.47 27.03 4.13
CA PHE A 42 11.69 26.29 3.13
C PHE A 42 12.45 25.02 2.70
N LEU A 43 11.82 23.85 2.90
CA LEU A 43 12.49 22.55 2.82
C LEU A 43 11.83 21.59 1.81
N ASP A 44 12.63 21.25 0.80
CA ASP A 44 12.61 20.12 -0.15
C ASP A 44 14.10 19.81 -0.45
N SER A 45 14.90 19.65 0.61
CA SER A 45 16.23 20.29 0.80
C SER A 45 16.14 21.82 0.93
N PRO A 46 17.13 22.52 1.51
CA PRO A 46 17.13 23.98 1.52
C PRO A 46 16.97 24.53 0.10
N VAL A 47 15.86 25.24 -0.16
CA VAL A 47 15.57 25.78 -1.49
C VAL A 47 15.98 27.25 -1.56
N GLU A 48 16.99 27.55 -2.37
CA GLU A 48 17.46 28.91 -2.66
C GLU A 48 16.67 29.54 -3.82
N GLY A 49 16.31 30.81 -3.66
CA GLY A 49 15.77 31.63 -4.74
C GLY A 49 14.26 31.59 -4.89
N LEU A 50 13.49 31.05 -3.93
CA LEU A 50 12.04 31.20 -3.96
C LEU A 50 11.63 32.60 -3.54
N TYR A 51 10.79 33.26 -4.34
CA TYR A 51 10.20 34.53 -3.92
C TYR A 51 9.17 34.28 -2.83
N TYR A 52 9.21 35.05 -1.74
CA TYR A 52 8.23 34.95 -0.67
C TYR A 52 7.63 36.30 -0.31
N THR A 53 6.39 36.26 0.19
CA THR A 53 5.69 37.41 0.77
C THR A 53 5.09 37.04 2.12
N ALA A 54 5.33 37.85 3.16
CA ALA A 54 4.85 37.64 4.52
C ALA A 54 4.48 38.98 5.18
N GLY A 55 3.18 39.33 5.19
CA GLY A 55 2.75 40.68 5.55
C GLY A 55 3.34 41.72 4.59
N ASP A 56 4.03 42.74 5.13
CA ASP A 56 4.74 43.75 4.33
C ASP A 56 6.16 43.32 3.93
N MET A 57 6.62 42.14 4.37
CA MET A 57 7.94 41.61 4.05
C MET A 57 7.91 40.84 2.74
N THR A 58 8.91 41.06 1.90
CA THR A 58 9.14 40.29 0.67
C THR A 58 10.63 40.00 0.50
N GLY A 59 10.96 38.92 -0.18
CA GLY A 59 12.35 38.53 -0.38
C GLY A 59 12.49 37.27 -1.21
N TYR A 60 13.72 36.76 -1.25
CA TYR A 60 14.04 35.46 -1.81
C TYR A 60 14.63 34.58 -0.70
N THR A 61 14.33 33.29 -0.71
CA THR A 61 15.00 32.35 0.19
C THR A 61 16.49 32.31 -0.12
N ASP A 62 17.32 32.28 0.92
CA ASP A 62 18.78 32.20 0.76
C ASP A 62 19.28 30.76 0.49
N ASN A 63 20.59 30.58 0.41
CA ASN A 63 21.24 29.29 0.14
C ASN A 63 21.00 28.24 1.24
N GLU A 64 20.56 28.65 2.43
CA GLU A 64 20.10 27.76 3.50
C GLU A 64 18.56 27.67 3.55
N GLY A 65 17.87 28.16 2.51
CA GLY A 65 16.42 28.14 2.38
C GLY A 65 15.70 29.09 3.33
N ARG A 66 16.42 30.01 3.99
CA ARG A 66 15.84 30.86 5.05
C ARG A 66 14.95 31.95 4.48
N PHE A 67 13.87 32.24 5.18
CA PHE A 67 12.98 33.37 4.95
C PHE A 67 12.57 34.02 6.27
N TYR A 68 12.15 35.28 6.20
CA TYR A 68 11.72 36.06 7.37
C TYR A 68 10.23 36.37 7.30
N TYR A 69 9.55 36.29 8.43
CA TYR A 69 8.12 36.54 8.51
C TYR A 69 7.72 37.16 9.86
N PRO A 70 6.74 38.08 9.87
CA PRO A 70 6.14 38.54 11.12
C PRO A 70 5.40 37.40 11.84
N GLU A 71 5.50 37.30 13.16
CA GLU A 71 4.80 36.28 13.93
C GLU A 71 3.28 36.28 13.66
N GLY A 72 2.71 35.10 13.40
CA GLY A 72 1.28 34.94 13.10
C GLY A 72 0.87 35.32 11.68
N SER A 73 1.79 35.77 10.83
CA SER A 73 1.50 36.06 9.42
C SER A 73 1.46 34.80 8.55
N THR A 74 0.71 34.86 7.46
CA THR A 74 0.76 33.87 6.37
C THR A 74 1.94 34.20 5.46
N VAL A 75 2.69 33.17 5.08
CA VAL A 75 3.80 33.23 4.14
C VAL A 75 3.39 32.54 2.84
N SER A 76 3.55 33.22 1.72
CA SER A 76 3.31 32.69 0.37
C SER A 76 4.63 32.56 -0.38
N PHE A 77 4.78 31.50 -1.18
CA PHE A 77 5.98 31.24 -1.98
C PHE A 77 5.64 31.17 -3.47
N ALA A 78 6.56 31.64 -4.33
CA ALA A 78 6.39 31.65 -5.78
C ALA A 78 7.71 31.55 -6.55
N MET A 79 7.60 31.11 -7.81
CA MET A 79 8.66 31.18 -8.83
C MET A 79 8.14 32.00 -10.02
N GLY A 80 8.65 33.22 -10.20
CA GLY A 80 8.01 34.20 -11.09
C GLY A 80 6.57 34.46 -10.64
N ASP A 81 5.61 34.34 -11.56
CA ASP A 81 4.17 34.47 -11.25
C ASP A 81 3.52 33.13 -10.85
N ILE A 82 4.29 32.05 -10.77
CA ILE A 82 3.78 30.71 -10.42
C ILE A 82 3.74 30.57 -8.91
N SER A 83 2.54 30.58 -8.34
CA SER A 83 2.31 30.34 -6.91
C SER A 83 2.58 28.88 -6.55
N LEU A 84 3.37 28.66 -5.50
CA LEU A 84 3.54 27.35 -4.86
C LEU A 84 2.54 27.12 -3.73
N GLY A 85 1.81 28.16 -3.32
CA GLY A 85 0.85 28.14 -2.24
C GLY A 85 1.29 28.99 -1.05
N SER A 86 0.61 28.80 0.07
CA SER A 86 0.79 29.63 1.26
C SER A 86 0.44 28.87 2.54
N ALA A 87 1.12 29.18 3.63
CA ALA A 87 0.87 28.59 4.94
C ALA A 87 1.08 29.61 6.06
N LEU A 88 0.57 29.32 7.26
CA LEU A 88 0.91 30.10 8.45
C LEU A 88 2.43 29.99 8.70
N GLY A 89 3.09 31.11 8.95
CA GLY A 89 4.53 31.17 9.15
C GLY A 89 5.01 30.25 10.28
N ASN A 90 6.02 29.44 9.98
CA ASN A 90 6.57 28.43 10.87
C ASN A 90 8.08 28.30 10.68
N ALA A 91 8.78 27.71 11.67
CA ALA A 91 10.23 27.50 11.61
C ALA A 91 10.65 26.63 10.42
N ILE A 92 9.77 25.72 9.98
CA ILE A 92 9.96 24.90 8.78
C ILE A 92 8.67 24.92 7.99
N LEU A 93 8.77 25.33 6.73
CA LEU A 93 7.72 25.18 5.72
C LEU A 93 8.23 24.27 4.60
N THR A 94 7.34 23.48 4.02
CA THR A 94 7.61 22.53 2.94
C THR A 94 6.60 22.71 1.82
N PRO A 95 6.84 22.25 0.59
CA PRO A 95 5.82 22.20 -0.46
C PRO A 95 4.50 21.56 0.03
N LYS A 96 4.60 20.47 0.80
CA LYS A 96 3.45 19.81 1.44
C LYS A 96 2.65 20.75 2.36
N SER A 97 3.32 21.61 3.14
CA SER A 97 2.64 22.52 4.07
C SER A 97 1.88 23.66 3.38
N LEU A 98 2.24 24.00 2.13
CA LEU A 98 1.62 25.09 1.38
C LEU A 98 0.28 24.71 0.74
N LEU A 99 0.00 23.40 0.64
CA LEU A 99 -1.14 22.86 -0.06
C LEU A 99 -2.22 22.41 0.94
N PRO A 100 -3.33 23.15 1.06
CA PRO A 100 -4.44 22.72 1.92
C PRO A 100 -5.20 21.55 1.28
N GLY A 101 -5.71 20.64 2.13
CA GLY A 101 -6.59 19.55 1.70
C GLY A 101 -5.90 18.50 0.85
N LEU A 102 -4.63 18.17 1.13
CA LEU A 102 -3.99 16.99 0.56
C LEU A 102 -4.67 15.73 1.11
N GLU A 103 -5.29 14.93 0.24
CA GLU A 103 -5.98 13.70 0.66
C GLU A 103 -5.00 12.56 0.97
N ASN A 104 -3.83 12.55 0.32
CA ASN A 104 -2.77 11.58 0.55
C ASN A 104 -1.39 12.14 0.13
N ARG A 105 -0.32 11.43 0.46
CA ARG A 105 1.08 11.83 0.20
C ARG A 105 1.53 11.69 -1.26
N LEU A 106 0.70 11.08 -2.11
CA LEU A 106 0.84 10.99 -3.57
C LEU A 106 -0.04 12.01 -4.31
N ASP A 107 -0.50 13.05 -3.61
CA ASP A 107 -1.27 14.10 -4.26
C ASP A 107 -0.49 14.64 -5.47
N ARG A 108 -1.16 14.65 -6.62
CA ARG A 108 -0.56 15.07 -7.88
C ARG A 108 -0.03 16.50 -7.82
N ARG A 109 -0.66 17.38 -7.05
CA ARG A 109 -0.25 18.78 -6.87
C ARG A 109 1.11 18.85 -6.21
N LEU A 110 1.27 18.12 -5.09
CA LEU A 110 2.55 18.02 -4.37
C LEU A 110 3.61 17.39 -5.27
N THR A 111 3.31 16.24 -5.86
CA THR A 111 4.24 15.50 -6.72
C THR A 111 4.76 16.36 -7.87
N ASN A 112 3.87 17.07 -8.58
CA ASN A 112 4.26 17.93 -9.69
C ASN A 112 5.03 19.18 -9.25
N GLN A 113 4.78 19.72 -8.05
CA GLN A 113 5.59 20.82 -7.49
C GLN A 113 7.03 20.35 -7.19
N LEU A 114 7.19 19.21 -6.52
CA LEU A 114 8.50 18.64 -6.17
C LEU A 114 9.31 18.34 -7.45
N ARG A 115 8.68 17.67 -8.42
CA ARG A 115 9.30 17.38 -9.73
C ARG A 115 9.82 18.65 -10.39
N LEU A 116 9.05 19.74 -10.37
CA LEU A 116 9.46 21.00 -10.99
C LEU A 116 10.64 21.63 -10.24
N LEU A 117 10.57 21.74 -8.91
CA LEU A 117 11.63 22.32 -8.08
C LEU A 117 12.95 21.58 -8.27
N GLN A 118 12.95 20.26 -8.14
CA GLN A 118 14.15 19.44 -8.27
C GLN A 118 14.69 19.39 -9.71
N THR A 119 13.83 19.51 -10.73
CA THR A 119 14.31 19.60 -12.12
C THR A 119 15.04 20.91 -12.39
N LEU A 120 14.55 22.00 -11.76
CA LEU A 120 15.08 23.35 -11.90
C LEU A 120 16.34 23.62 -11.09
N ASP A 121 16.73 22.65 -10.27
CA ASP A 121 17.98 22.70 -9.55
C ASP A 121 19.18 22.85 -10.51
N SER A 122 20.05 23.79 -10.16
CA SER A 122 21.05 24.35 -11.06
C SER A 122 22.17 23.36 -11.40
N ASP A 123 22.56 22.53 -10.43
CA ASP A 123 23.58 21.49 -10.59
C ASP A 123 22.98 20.08 -10.72
N ALA A 124 21.65 19.98 -10.70
CA ALA A 124 20.89 18.73 -10.81
C ALA A 124 21.19 17.72 -9.68
N ASN A 125 21.55 18.22 -8.49
CA ASN A 125 21.85 17.41 -7.33
C ASN A 125 21.10 17.92 -6.09
N PRO A 126 19.81 17.59 -5.93
CA PRO A 126 18.99 18.16 -4.85
C PRO A 126 19.44 17.73 -3.45
N ASP A 127 20.36 16.76 -3.30
CA ASP A 127 20.94 16.33 -2.02
C ASP A 127 21.82 17.41 -1.35
N ASN A 128 22.35 18.38 -2.12
CA ASN A 128 23.19 19.46 -1.59
C ASN A 128 22.46 20.81 -1.43
N GLY A 129 21.13 20.82 -1.61
CA GLY A 129 20.30 22.02 -1.71
C GLY A 129 19.58 22.05 -3.07
N ILE A 130 18.56 22.89 -3.20
CA ILE A 130 17.94 23.18 -4.51
C ILE A 130 18.22 24.64 -4.82
N GLN A 131 19.04 24.90 -5.84
CA GLN A 131 19.37 26.26 -6.24
C GLN A 131 18.63 26.64 -7.54
N LEU A 132 17.72 27.60 -7.45
CA LEU A 132 16.98 28.09 -8.62
C LEU A 132 17.78 29.16 -9.38
N TYR A 133 17.88 29.00 -10.70
CA TYR A 133 18.42 30.07 -11.54
C TYR A 133 17.53 31.30 -11.51
N SER A 134 18.10 32.50 -11.39
CA SER A 134 17.35 33.76 -11.50
C SER A 134 16.55 33.89 -12.82
N GLN A 135 17.00 33.20 -13.87
CA GLN A 135 16.32 33.11 -15.17
C GLN A 135 14.96 32.39 -15.09
N VAL A 136 14.75 31.52 -14.09
CA VAL A 136 13.47 30.84 -13.84
C VAL A 136 12.37 31.88 -13.61
N HIS A 137 12.63 32.90 -12.78
CA HIS A 137 11.64 33.95 -12.49
C HIS A 137 11.26 34.74 -13.73
N ASN A 138 12.25 35.08 -14.56
CA ASN A 138 12.01 35.85 -15.78
C ASN A 138 11.18 35.07 -16.80
N TYR A 139 11.45 33.76 -16.94
CA TYR A 139 10.69 32.92 -17.87
C TYR A 139 9.27 32.64 -17.37
N LEU A 140 9.12 32.38 -16.07
CA LEU A 140 7.84 32.05 -15.46
C LEU A 140 6.94 33.27 -15.18
N ALA A 141 7.45 34.49 -15.36
CA ALA A 141 6.63 35.70 -15.36
C ALA A 141 5.60 35.65 -16.51
N GLY A 142 4.32 35.87 -16.18
CA GLY A 142 3.21 35.80 -17.11
C GLY A 142 2.81 34.38 -17.57
N GLN A 143 3.47 33.33 -17.07
CA GLN A 143 3.11 31.95 -17.38
C GLN A 143 2.01 31.42 -16.47
N THR A 144 1.41 30.30 -16.85
CA THR A 144 0.49 29.55 -16.00
C THR A 144 0.91 28.09 -15.99
N ILE A 145 1.04 27.52 -14.79
CA ILE A 145 1.33 26.11 -14.57
C ILE A 145 0.21 25.56 -13.69
N ASN A 146 -0.46 24.50 -14.15
CA ASN A 146 -1.43 23.77 -13.36
C ASN A 146 -0.80 22.51 -12.77
N PHE A 147 -0.55 22.50 -11.46
CA PHE A 147 0.00 21.34 -10.75
C PHE A 147 -1.02 20.21 -10.53
N ASP A 148 -2.32 20.48 -10.70
CA ASP A 148 -3.41 19.52 -10.45
C ASP A 148 -3.73 18.63 -11.66
N LEU A 149 -2.78 18.47 -12.57
CA LEU A 149 -2.89 17.61 -13.74
C LEU A 149 -2.29 16.21 -13.46
N SER A 150 -2.64 15.24 -14.30
CA SER A 150 -1.93 13.94 -14.29
C SER A 150 -0.43 14.17 -14.55
N GLU A 151 0.44 13.26 -14.11
CA GLU A 151 1.90 13.41 -14.28
C GLU A 151 2.30 13.60 -15.75
N THR A 152 1.61 12.91 -16.65
CA THR A 152 1.79 13.00 -18.11
C THR A 152 1.30 14.33 -18.65
N ASP A 153 0.09 14.76 -18.29
CA ASP A 153 -0.48 16.03 -18.75
C ASP A 153 0.29 17.24 -18.20
N PHE A 154 0.76 17.13 -16.94
CA PHE A 154 1.61 18.13 -16.30
C PHE A 154 2.90 18.33 -17.09
N ALA A 155 3.60 17.23 -17.40
CA ALA A 155 4.83 17.27 -18.18
C ALA A 155 4.60 17.82 -19.60
N ALA A 156 3.42 17.60 -20.18
CA ALA A 156 3.08 18.06 -21.54
C ALA A 156 2.73 19.55 -21.64
N GLN A 157 2.59 20.29 -20.52
CA GLN A 157 2.30 21.72 -20.56
C GLN A 157 3.39 22.50 -21.31
N THR A 158 3.00 23.43 -22.19
CA THR A 158 3.93 24.21 -23.02
C THR A 158 4.98 24.93 -22.18
N ALA A 159 4.58 25.55 -21.06
CA ALA A 159 5.50 26.24 -20.16
C ALA A 159 6.57 25.31 -19.57
N ILE A 160 6.22 24.06 -19.27
CA ILE A 160 7.16 23.04 -18.78
C ILE A 160 8.11 22.62 -19.90
N GLN A 161 7.57 22.30 -21.08
CA GLN A 161 8.37 21.86 -22.23
C GLN A 161 9.38 22.92 -22.68
N ASP A 162 8.99 24.18 -22.67
CA ASP A 162 9.88 25.29 -23.00
C ASP A 162 10.93 25.55 -21.92
N LEU A 163 10.56 25.41 -20.65
CA LEU A 163 11.48 25.49 -19.52
C LEU A 163 12.53 24.37 -19.56
N LEU A 164 12.12 23.13 -19.86
CA LEU A 164 13.03 22.00 -20.08
C LEU A 164 14.03 22.32 -21.20
N ARG A 165 13.57 22.86 -22.34
CA ARG A 165 14.46 23.29 -23.44
C ARG A 165 15.40 24.42 -23.03
N LEU A 166 14.91 25.40 -22.29
CA LEU A 166 15.69 26.56 -21.83
C LEU A 166 16.86 26.14 -20.94
N PHE A 167 16.64 25.18 -20.05
CA PHE A 167 17.64 24.68 -19.11
C PHE A 167 18.34 23.41 -19.59
N GLY A 168 18.12 22.97 -20.84
CA GLY A 168 18.78 21.82 -21.45
C GLY A 168 18.46 20.49 -20.74
N LYS A 169 17.25 20.35 -20.21
CA LYS A 169 16.74 19.15 -19.55
C LYS A 169 15.88 18.36 -20.54
N ASP A 170 16.04 17.04 -20.58
CA ASP A 170 15.25 16.19 -21.49
C ASP A 170 13.84 15.92 -20.96
N GLN A 171 13.71 15.82 -19.64
CA GLN A 171 12.46 15.51 -18.94
C GLN A 171 12.50 16.04 -17.50
N LEU A 172 11.32 16.12 -16.88
CA LEU A 172 11.22 16.35 -15.44
C LEU A 172 11.81 15.15 -14.68
N VAL A 173 12.30 15.41 -13.46
CA VAL A 173 12.58 14.36 -12.46
C VAL A 173 11.37 13.44 -12.35
N ALA A 174 11.62 12.13 -12.21
CA ALA A 174 10.57 11.15 -12.11
C ALA A 174 9.71 11.46 -10.87
N PRO A 175 8.39 11.26 -10.93
CA PRO A 175 7.48 11.53 -9.81
C PRO A 175 7.93 10.91 -8.49
N LEU A 176 8.39 9.66 -8.56
CA LEU A 176 8.86 8.93 -7.40
C LEU A 176 10.16 9.49 -6.84
N ASP A 177 11.19 9.65 -7.67
CA ASP A 177 12.49 10.20 -7.25
C ASP A 177 12.31 11.53 -6.51
N ALA A 178 11.41 12.39 -7.01
CA ALA A 178 11.11 13.66 -6.38
C ALA A 178 10.46 13.52 -5.00
N LEU A 179 9.52 12.58 -4.84
CA LEU A 179 8.88 12.30 -3.56
C LEU A 179 9.84 11.64 -2.57
N GLU A 180 10.65 10.68 -3.02
CA GLU A 180 11.64 9.99 -2.18
C GLU A 180 12.65 10.97 -1.59
N HIS A 181 13.23 11.82 -2.45
CA HIS A 181 14.13 12.87 -2.02
C HIS A 181 13.47 13.79 -0.99
N PHE A 182 12.29 14.33 -1.30
CA PHE A 182 11.54 15.22 -0.41
C PHE A 182 11.31 14.61 0.98
N TYR A 183 10.83 13.37 1.03
CA TYR A 183 10.54 12.69 2.29
C TYR A 183 11.82 12.29 3.04
N ALA A 184 12.90 11.95 2.35
CA ALA A 184 14.20 11.70 2.97
C ALA A 184 14.74 12.96 3.68
N GLN A 185 14.61 14.13 3.05
CA GLN A 185 15.01 15.41 3.65
C GLN A 185 14.13 15.80 4.84
N GLN A 186 12.81 15.60 4.70
CA GLN A 186 11.86 15.82 5.78
C GLN A 186 12.20 14.96 7.01
N LEU A 187 12.52 13.69 6.78
CA LEU A 187 12.88 12.70 7.80
C LEU A 187 14.16 13.08 8.55
N ALA A 188 15.18 13.52 7.80
CA ALA A 188 16.47 13.93 8.36
C ALA A 188 16.35 15.14 9.31
N VAL A 189 15.43 16.06 9.03
CA VAL A 189 15.28 17.33 9.78
C VAL A 189 14.21 17.25 10.88
N LEU A 190 13.08 16.59 10.61
CA LEU A 190 11.93 16.61 11.52
C LEU A 190 11.92 15.48 12.56
N ASN A 191 12.81 14.48 12.43
CA ASN A 191 12.80 13.25 13.22
C ASN A 191 11.37 12.70 13.42
N PRO A 192 10.65 12.46 12.33
CA PRO A 192 9.25 12.07 12.39
C PRO A 192 9.10 10.64 12.94
N PRO A 193 7.88 10.26 13.39
CA PRO A 193 7.61 8.92 13.92
C PRO A 193 7.97 7.79 12.93
N GLU A 194 8.18 6.57 13.44
CA GLU A 194 8.58 5.37 12.65
C GLU A 194 7.71 5.11 11.40
N THR A 195 6.48 5.60 11.39
CA THR A 195 5.53 5.56 10.25
C THR A 195 6.04 6.27 8.98
N GLU A 196 7.00 7.19 9.09
CA GLU A 196 7.57 7.88 7.92
C GLU A 196 8.76 7.13 7.30
N TRP A 197 9.42 6.23 8.03
CA TRP A 197 10.52 5.39 7.50
C TRP A 197 10.01 4.25 6.60
N THR A 198 8.79 3.76 6.83
CA THR A 198 8.11 2.79 5.96
C THR A 198 7.50 3.44 4.70
N GLU A 199 7.36 4.76 4.69
CA GLU A 199 6.59 5.52 3.71
C GLU A 199 7.35 5.78 2.40
N ILE A 200 8.65 6.10 2.46
CA ILE A 200 9.52 6.11 1.26
C ILE A 200 9.43 4.76 0.55
N THR A 201 9.50 3.69 1.33
CA THR A 201 9.39 2.33 0.81
C THR A 201 7.98 2.01 0.29
N ARG A 202 6.93 2.64 0.82
CA ARG A 202 5.56 2.57 0.27
C ARG A 202 5.45 3.31 -1.06
N LEU A 203 6.08 4.48 -1.18
CA LEU A 203 6.11 5.26 -2.42
C LEU A 203 6.87 4.50 -3.50
N GLU A 204 8.04 3.92 -3.16
CA GLU A 204 8.80 3.01 -4.02
C GLU A 204 7.92 1.86 -4.54
N PHE A 205 7.16 1.26 -3.62
CA PHE A 205 6.24 0.18 -3.91
C PHE A 205 5.13 0.63 -4.87
N GLU A 206 4.48 1.74 -4.57
CA GLU A 206 3.34 2.26 -5.35
C GLU A 206 3.78 2.73 -6.73
N ALA A 207 4.93 3.39 -6.85
CA ALA A 207 5.45 3.82 -8.14
C ALA A 207 5.90 2.65 -9.01
N ALA A 208 6.50 1.61 -8.45
CA ALA A 208 6.82 0.39 -9.21
C ALA A 208 5.57 -0.26 -9.84
N LEU A 209 4.39 -0.01 -9.26
CA LEU A 209 3.10 -0.40 -9.80
C LEU A 209 2.61 0.60 -10.89
N GLU A 210 3.43 0.80 -11.92
CA GLU A 210 3.14 1.71 -13.04
C GLU A 210 2.01 1.18 -13.95
N PRO A 211 1.19 2.07 -14.55
CA PRO A 211 0.26 1.70 -15.61
C PRO A 211 0.90 0.88 -16.75
N GLY A 212 0.19 -0.12 -17.25
CA GLY A 212 0.63 -1.00 -18.32
C GLY A 212 1.55 -2.14 -17.87
N THR A 213 1.96 -2.17 -16.60
CA THR A 213 2.79 -3.25 -16.04
C THR A 213 1.94 -4.46 -15.65
N GLN A 214 2.60 -5.62 -15.54
CA GLN A 214 1.99 -6.89 -15.14
C GLN A 214 2.70 -7.47 -13.94
N TRP A 215 1.90 -7.97 -13.01
CA TRP A 215 2.37 -8.40 -11.71
C TRP A 215 1.71 -9.70 -11.28
N GLN A 216 2.48 -10.53 -10.59
CA GLN A 216 1.99 -11.64 -9.83
C GLN A 216 2.07 -11.35 -8.34
N SER A 217 0.91 -11.32 -7.68
CA SER A 217 0.84 -11.31 -6.22
C SER A 217 0.92 -12.73 -5.71
N ARG A 218 1.83 -12.96 -4.78
CA ARG A 218 1.96 -14.15 -3.96
C ARG A 218 1.74 -13.78 -2.51
N ARG A 219 0.64 -14.19 -1.92
CA ARG A 219 0.36 -13.99 -0.48
C ARG A 219 0.53 -15.30 0.26
N VAL A 220 1.34 -15.27 1.31
CA VAL A 220 1.56 -16.40 2.23
C VAL A 220 1.22 -15.90 3.62
N GLY A 221 0.37 -16.63 4.34
CA GLY A 221 0.00 -16.23 5.67
C GLY A 221 -0.65 -17.34 6.46
N SER A 222 -0.75 -17.09 7.75
CA SER A 222 -1.52 -17.87 8.68
C SER A 222 -2.75 -17.08 9.12
N TYR A 223 -3.77 -17.85 9.44
CA TYR A 223 -4.97 -17.38 10.09
C TYR A 223 -5.24 -18.31 11.25
N ALA A 224 -5.40 -17.76 12.45
CA ALA A 224 -5.77 -18.51 13.65
C ALA A 224 -7.18 -18.07 14.09
N GLY A 225 -8.03 -19.08 14.28
CA GLY A 225 -9.49 -18.94 14.22
C GLY A 225 -10.19 -18.27 15.39
N THR A 226 -11.51 -18.38 15.31
CA THR A 226 -12.54 -17.77 16.16
C THR A 226 -12.47 -18.19 17.62
N LYS A 227 -12.20 -17.26 18.55
CA LYS A 227 -12.63 -17.47 19.95
C LYS A 227 -14.10 -17.09 20.10
N GLN A 228 -15.01 -18.06 20.07
CA GLN A 228 -16.43 -17.80 20.36
C GLN A 228 -16.67 -17.74 21.87
N THR A 229 -17.22 -16.61 22.35
CA THR A 229 -17.71 -16.49 23.74
C THR A 229 -19.10 -15.86 23.76
N GLY A 230 -19.97 -16.32 24.65
CA GLY A 230 -21.35 -15.85 24.75
C GLY A 230 -22.37 -17.00 24.71
N SER A 231 -23.66 -16.66 24.69
CA SER A 231 -24.75 -17.64 24.58
C SER A 231 -25.75 -17.16 23.54
N SER A 232 -26.09 -18.03 22.58
CA SER A 232 -27.21 -17.78 21.66
C SER A 232 -28.15 -18.98 21.66
N SER A 233 -29.44 -18.72 21.47
CA SER A 233 -30.45 -19.77 21.27
C SER A 233 -30.45 -20.33 19.83
N ALA A 234 -29.70 -19.71 18.91
CA ALA A 234 -29.49 -20.19 17.56
C ALA A 234 -28.42 -21.29 17.54
N VAL A 235 -28.70 -22.41 16.87
CA VAL A 235 -27.70 -23.47 16.65
C VAL A 235 -26.65 -22.94 15.67
N LEU A 236 -25.60 -22.32 16.19
CA LEU A 236 -24.38 -22.07 15.44
C LEU A 236 -23.51 -23.31 15.60
N TYR A 237 -23.13 -23.93 14.48
CA TYR A 237 -22.05 -24.90 14.50
C TYR A 237 -20.79 -24.12 14.89
N PRO A 238 -20.14 -24.44 16.04
CA PRO A 238 -18.92 -23.76 16.42
C PRO A 238 -17.91 -24.01 15.31
N VAL A 239 -17.44 -22.94 14.68
CA VAL A 239 -16.24 -23.03 13.85
C VAL A 239 -15.11 -23.11 14.86
N SER A 240 -14.69 -24.34 15.16
CA SER A 240 -13.52 -24.63 15.99
C SER A 240 -12.30 -23.86 15.49
N TYR A 241 -11.34 -23.66 16.40
CA TYR A 241 -10.04 -23.05 16.14
C TYR A 241 -9.53 -23.50 14.77
N PHE A 242 -9.55 -22.58 13.80
CA PHE A 242 -9.19 -22.87 12.43
C PHE A 242 -7.80 -22.29 12.21
N GLU A 243 -6.80 -23.16 12.23
CA GLU A 243 -5.48 -22.79 11.71
C GLU A 243 -5.51 -23.00 10.20
N GLN A 244 -5.32 -21.91 9.46
CA GLN A 244 -5.18 -21.96 8.01
C GLN A 244 -3.82 -21.41 7.60
N GLU A 245 -3.03 -22.25 6.94
CA GLU A 245 -1.93 -21.79 6.12
C GLU A 245 -2.44 -21.65 4.69
N ALA A 246 -2.27 -20.46 4.10
CA ALA A 246 -2.74 -20.19 2.75
C ALA A 246 -1.63 -19.64 1.85
N LEU A 247 -1.64 -20.09 0.60
CA LEU A 247 -0.90 -19.52 -0.52
C LEU A 247 -1.92 -19.06 -1.56
N ASP A 248 -1.95 -17.75 -1.82
CA ASP A 248 -2.83 -17.14 -2.83
C ASP A 248 -1.95 -16.50 -3.91
N ILE A 249 -2.13 -16.95 -5.16
CA ILE A 249 -1.42 -16.47 -6.34
C ILE A 249 -2.43 -15.90 -7.32
N LYS A 250 -2.26 -14.61 -7.61
CA LYS A 250 -3.11 -13.84 -8.53
C LYS A 250 -2.25 -12.99 -9.43
N GLN A 251 -2.67 -12.83 -10.68
CA GLN A 251 -2.02 -11.94 -11.63
C GLN A 251 -2.90 -10.74 -11.94
N TYR A 252 -2.24 -9.60 -12.15
CA TYR A 252 -2.84 -8.30 -12.32
C TYR A 252 -2.20 -7.56 -13.48
N THR A 253 -3.00 -6.79 -14.19
CA THR A 253 -2.52 -5.70 -15.04
C THR A 253 -2.91 -4.38 -14.40
N ILE A 254 -2.06 -3.37 -14.47
CA ILE A 254 -2.36 -2.04 -13.95
C ILE A 254 -2.83 -1.17 -15.10
N ASP A 255 -4.00 -0.55 -14.99
CA ASP A 255 -4.52 0.31 -16.04
C ASP A 255 -3.99 1.76 -15.95
N ALA A 256 -4.31 2.58 -16.96
CA ALA A 256 -3.91 3.98 -17.04
C ALA A 256 -4.37 4.83 -15.85
N ASN A 257 -5.43 4.41 -15.16
CA ASN A 257 -5.98 5.08 -13.98
C ASN A 257 -5.45 4.47 -12.67
N ARG A 258 -4.40 3.63 -12.74
CA ARG A 258 -3.80 2.94 -11.60
C ARG A 258 -4.77 2.03 -10.85
N ASN A 259 -5.71 1.43 -11.57
CA ASN A 259 -6.50 0.35 -11.01
C ASN A 259 -5.92 -1.01 -11.39
N LEU A 260 -6.11 -1.97 -10.49
CA LEU A 260 -5.79 -3.36 -10.69
C LEU A 260 -6.89 -4.02 -11.51
N GLN A 261 -6.51 -4.62 -12.62
CA GLN A 261 -7.36 -5.41 -13.47
C GLN A 261 -7.08 -6.90 -13.22
N ARG A 262 -8.04 -7.58 -12.58
CA ARG A 262 -7.96 -9.01 -12.25
C ARG A 262 -8.34 -9.92 -13.40
N CYS A 263 -7.80 -11.13 -13.38
CA CYS A 263 -8.11 -12.15 -14.37
C CYS A 263 -9.53 -12.70 -14.21
N GLU A 264 -10.45 -12.23 -15.04
CA GLU A 264 -11.82 -12.74 -15.07
C GLU A 264 -12.38 -12.86 -16.49
N SER A 265 -13.43 -13.67 -16.63
CA SER A 265 -14.25 -13.79 -17.83
C SER A 265 -15.29 -12.67 -17.86
N GLY A 266 -14.88 -11.44 -18.13
CA GLY A 266 -15.74 -10.26 -18.12
C GLY A 266 -14.94 -8.95 -18.12
N PRO A 267 -15.58 -7.77 -18.06
CA PRO A 267 -14.85 -6.53 -17.82
C PRO A 267 -14.06 -6.73 -16.52
N TYR A 268 -12.74 -6.55 -16.59
CA TYR A 268 -11.82 -6.73 -15.47
C TYR A 268 -12.43 -6.10 -14.22
N THR A 269 -12.62 -6.89 -13.16
CA THR A 269 -12.99 -6.33 -11.87
C THR A 269 -11.87 -5.39 -11.46
N VAL A 270 -12.23 -4.11 -11.42
CA VAL A 270 -11.33 -3.00 -11.14
C VAL A 270 -11.22 -2.91 -9.62
N GLU A 271 -10.05 -3.24 -9.09
CA GLU A 271 -9.73 -3.07 -7.67
C GLU A 271 -8.74 -1.91 -7.50
N PRO A 272 -8.81 -1.12 -6.42
CA PRO A 272 -7.80 -0.13 -6.13
C PRO A 272 -6.47 -0.82 -5.76
N ILE A 273 -5.33 -0.15 -6.01
CA ILE A 273 -3.99 -0.62 -5.60
C ILE A 273 -3.92 -0.92 -4.10
N SER A 274 -4.77 -0.28 -3.28
CA SER A 274 -4.87 -0.54 -1.85
C SER A 274 -5.20 -1.99 -1.49
N SER A 275 -5.75 -2.80 -2.42
CA SER A 275 -5.96 -4.24 -2.17
C SER A 275 -4.66 -5.06 -2.14
N LEU A 276 -3.56 -4.51 -2.67
CA LEU A 276 -2.21 -5.09 -2.60
C LEU A 276 -1.40 -4.50 -1.44
N THR A 277 -1.64 -3.25 -1.07
CA THR A 277 -0.84 -2.54 -0.05
C THR A 277 -1.44 -2.59 1.35
N SER A 278 -2.71 -2.96 1.52
CA SER A 278 -3.34 -3.03 2.84
C SER A 278 -3.20 -4.38 3.54
N CYS A 279 -3.30 -4.34 4.88
CA CYS A 279 -3.40 -5.53 5.74
C CYS A 279 -4.82 -6.09 5.86
N LEU A 280 -5.78 -5.55 5.10
CA LEU A 280 -7.15 -6.00 5.10
C LEU A 280 -7.29 -7.33 4.33
N VAL A 281 -7.90 -8.33 4.95
CA VAL A 281 -8.18 -9.65 4.36
C VAL A 281 -9.69 -9.86 4.32
N SER A 282 -10.24 -10.22 3.16
CA SER A 282 -11.66 -10.60 3.07
C SER A 282 -11.84 -12.12 3.04
N PHE A 283 -12.68 -12.66 3.92
CA PHE A 283 -13.16 -14.05 3.89
C PHE A 283 -14.68 -14.07 3.74
N ASN A 284 -15.21 -14.81 2.76
CA ASN A 284 -16.66 -15.03 2.54
C ASN A 284 -17.50 -13.75 2.68
N THR A 285 -17.12 -12.67 1.99
CA THR A 285 -17.75 -11.33 1.98
C THR A 285 -17.55 -10.47 3.23
N VAL A 286 -16.83 -10.95 4.23
CA VAL A 286 -16.47 -10.18 5.42
C VAL A 286 -15.02 -9.77 5.35
N SER A 287 -14.68 -8.52 5.69
CA SER A 287 -13.30 -8.03 5.76
C SER A 287 -12.79 -8.04 7.19
N PHE A 288 -11.51 -8.36 7.36
CA PHE A 288 -10.79 -8.59 8.61
C PHE A 288 -9.43 -7.87 8.55
N GLY A 289 -8.82 -7.54 9.70
CA GLY A 289 -7.47 -6.94 9.71
C GLY A 289 -7.43 -5.40 9.78
N GLY A 290 -8.32 -4.77 10.55
CA GLY A 290 -8.34 -3.30 10.70
C GLY A 290 -7.04 -2.69 11.22
N ASP A 291 -6.80 -1.42 10.87
CA ASP A 291 -5.77 -0.46 11.34
C ASP A 291 -4.37 -0.98 11.67
N VAL A 292 -3.91 -2.02 10.99
CA VAL A 292 -2.50 -2.43 11.08
C VAL A 292 -1.71 -1.80 9.96
N GLU A 293 -0.65 -1.12 10.37
CA GLU A 293 0.25 -0.48 9.44
C GLU A 293 1.13 -1.53 8.73
N PRO A 294 1.00 -1.67 7.41
CA PRO A 294 1.84 -2.57 6.62
C PRO A 294 3.28 -2.08 6.58
N ARG A 295 4.23 -3.02 6.51
CA ARG A 295 5.63 -2.73 6.22
C ARG A 295 5.93 -3.03 4.76
N PHE A 296 6.46 -2.04 4.05
CA PHE A 296 6.86 -2.19 2.65
C PHE A 296 8.37 -2.38 2.57
N TYR A 297 8.82 -3.22 1.64
CA TYR A 297 10.24 -3.34 1.30
C TYR A 297 10.48 -3.91 -0.09
N ARG A 298 11.54 -3.44 -0.74
CA ARG A 298 12.04 -3.98 -2.01
C ARG A 298 13.13 -5.01 -1.72
N ALA A 299 12.96 -6.23 -2.20
CA ALA A 299 13.96 -7.28 -2.09
C ALA A 299 15.11 -7.05 -3.10
N PRO A 300 16.33 -7.55 -2.84
CA PRO A 300 17.49 -7.38 -3.75
C PRO A 300 17.27 -7.91 -5.17
N ASN A 301 16.32 -8.84 -5.35
CA ASN A 301 15.95 -9.39 -6.66
C ASN A 301 14.90 -8.53 -7.41
N GLY A 302 14.55 -7.36 -6.88
CA GLY A 302 13.59 -6.43 -7.47
C GLY A 302 12.12 -6.69 -7.09
N ASN A 303 11.82 -7.77 -6.37
CA ASN A 303 10.46 -8.04 -5.91
C ASN A 303 10.02 -7.03 -4.85
N LEU A 304 8.75 -6.66 -4.88
CA LEU A 304 8.15 -5.80 -3.86
C LEU A 304 7.49 -6.66 -2.81
N LYS A 305 7.55 -6.25 -1.55
CA LYS A 305 6.94 -6.99 -0.44
C LYS A 305 6.14 -6.08 0.49
N VAL A 306 5.04 -6.64 0.97
CA VAL A 306 4.17 -6.08 2.01
C VAL A 306 4.11 -7.09 3.13
N ASP A 307 4.64 -6.74 4.29
CA ASP A 307 4.57 -7.54 5.51
C ASP A 307 3.49 -6.97 6.43
N CYS A 308 2.49 -7.80 6.71
CA CYS A 308 1.38 -7.48 7.59
C CYS A 308 1.56 -8.25 8.90
N PRO A 309 1.96 -7.56 9.99
CA PRO A 309 2.21 -8.21 11.25
C PRO A 309 0.93 -8.80 11.84
N GLU A 310 1.12 -9.66 12.84
CA GLU A 310 0.01 -10.30 13.55
C GLU A 310 -0.99 -9.28 14.09
N HIS A 311 -2.26 -9.48 13.75
CA HIS A 311 -3.35 -8.63 14.21
C HIS A 311 -4.55 -9.44 14.62
N THR A 312 -5.12 -9.12 15.78
CA THR A 312 -6.35 -9.72 16.28
C THR A 312 -7.53 -8.78 16.07
N THR A 313 -8.53 -9.22 15.29
CA THR A 313 -9.80 -8.53 15.13
C THR A 313 -10.86 -9.19 16.01
N ASP A 314 -11.40 -8.41 16.94
CA ASP A 314 -12.54 -8.80 17.79
C ASP A 314 -13.85 -8.24 17.22
N ARG A 315 -14.92 -9.03 17.28
CA ARG A 315 -16.25 -8.64 16.79
C ARG A 315 -17.36 -9.25 17.65
N SER A 316 -18.46 -8.52 17.77
CA SER A 316 -19.66 -8.97 18.48
C SER A 316 -20.83 -9.05 17.51
N PHE A 317 -21.52 -10.20 17.50
CA PHE A 317 -22.77 -10.39 16.78
C PHE A 317 -23.90 -10.46 17.79
N ILE A 318 -24.79 -9.47 17.72
CA ILE A 318 -26.03 -9.46 18.51
C ILE A 318 -27.15 -9.96 17.61
N PHE A 319 -27.81 -11.02 18.06
CA PHE A 319 -28.92 -11.64 17.33
C PHE A 319 -30.23 -11.11 17.88
N TYR A 320 -31.17 -10.79 16.99
CA TYR A 320 -32.52 -10.36 17.35
C TYR A 320 -33.56 -11.29 16.74
N ASP A 321 -34.70 -11.45 17.40
CA ASP A 321 -35.87 -12.09 16.80
C ASP A 321 -36.58 -11.16 15.79
N LEU A 322 -37.59 -11.69 15.09
CA LEU A 322 -38.35 -10.94 14.08
C LEU A 322 -39.14 -9.74 14.66
N VAL A 323 -39.23 -9.62 15.99
CA VAL A 323 -39.90 -8.52 16.68
C VAL A 323 -38.91 -7.63 17.45
N GLY A 324 -37.60 -7.85 17.28
CA GLY A 324 -36.53 -7.00 17.80
C GLY A 324 -36.01 -7.35 19.20
N ASN A 325 -36.39 -8.48 19.80
CA ASN A 325 -35.82 -8.91 21.08
C ASN A 325 -34.47 -9.58 20.87
N GLU A 326 -33.49 -9.25 21.72
CA GLU A 326 -32.18 -9.89 21.69
C GLU A 326 -32.27 -11.37 22.08
N LEU A 327 -31.77 -12.24 21.19
CA LEU A 327 -31.72 -13.69 21.33
C LEU A 327 -30.38 -14.19 21.89
N GLY A 328 -29.37 -13.32 21.92
CA GLY A 328 -28.04 -13.58 22.43
C GLY A 328 -26.95 -12.80 21.71
N GLU A 329 -25.76 -12.89 22.27
CA GLU A 329 -24.54 -12.27 21.76
C GLU A 329 -23.48 -13.35 21.55
N VAL A 330 -22.80 -13.29 20.41
CA VAL A 330 -21.62 -14.10 20.11
C VAL A 330 -20.47 -13.17 19.82
N ASN A 331 -19.47 -13.22 20.68
CA ASN A 331 -18.20 -12.55 20.48
C ASN A 331 -17.24 -13.50 19.77
N GLU A 332 -16.50 -12.97 18.81
CA GLU A 332 -15.55 -13.69 17.98
C GLU A 332 -14.23 -12.93 17.91
N SER A 333 -13.11 -13.65 17.97
CA SER A 333 -11.75 -13.09 17.89
C SER A 333 -10.94 -13.85 16.85
N PHE A 334 -10.23 -13.14 15.98
CA PHE A 334 -9.48 -13.73 14.86
C PHE A 334 -8.12 -13.10 14.71
N THR A 335 -7.09 -13.93 14.59
CA THR A 335 -5.73 -13.45 14.39
C THR A 335 -5.24 -13.74 12.98
N THR A 336 -4.74 -12.70 12.30
CA THR A 336 -4.19 -12.81 10.94
C THR A 336 -2.75 -12.35 10.90
N GLN A 337 -1.91 -13.05 10.13
CA GLN A 337 -0.56 -12.59 9.79
C GLN A 337 -0.25 -13.04 8.36
N PHE A 338 0.26 -12.14 7.52
CA PHE A 338 0.64 -12.53 6.17
C PHE A 338 1.73 -11.64 5.57
N GLU A 339 2.48 -12.22 4.65
CA GLU A 339 3.38 -11.51 3.74
C GLU A 339 2.81 -11.61 2.32
N ARG A 340 2.83 -10.50 1.58
CA ARG A 340 2.56 -10.46 0.16
C ARG A 340 3.82 -10.08 -0.59
N THR A 341 4.20 -10.87 -1.59
CA THR A 341 5.26 -10.56 -2.55
C THR A 341 4.62 -10.24 -3.91
N LEU A 342 4.97 -9.12 -4.51
CA LEU A 342 4.66 -8.80 -5.91
C LEU A 342 5.88 -9.06 -6.78
N ILE A 343 5.68 -9.84 -7.84
CA ILE A 343 6.71 -10.26 -8.77
C ILE A 343 6.36 -9.66 -10.14
N PRO A 344 7.24 -8.86 -10.78
CA PRO A 344 6.99 -8.34 -12.11
C PRO A 344 7.07 -9.49 -13.12
N ILE A 345 6.14 -9.53 -14.07
CA ILE A 345 6.07 -10.60 -15.08
C ILE A 345 5.87 -10.02 -16.48
N ASN A 346 6.36 -10.73 -17.49
CA ASN A 346 6.03 -10.43 -18.89
C ASN A 346 5.04 -11.49 -19.40
N ARG A 347 3.96 -11.09 -20.08
CA ARG A 347 2.98 -12.00 -20.69
C ARG A 347 3.62 -13.13 -21.53
N SER A 348 4.74 -12.86 -22.19
CA SER A 348 5.48 -13.87 -22.96
C SER A 348 6.09 -14.99 -22.09
N MET A 349 6.40 -14.72 -20.82
CA MET A 349 6.85 -15.74 -19.86
C MET A 349 5.72 -16.72 -19.51
N LEU A 350 4.46 -16.28 -19.58
CA LEU A 350 3.29 -17.14 -19.31
C LEU A 350 2.89 -18.02 -20.50
N ALA A 351 3.21 -17.60 -21.72
CA ALA A 351 2.92 -18.36 -22.94
C ALA A 351 3.66 -19.72 -23.01
N GLN A 352 4.69 -19.92 -22.18
CA GLN A 352 5.37 -21.21 -22.02
C GLN A 352 4.55 -22.23 -21.20
N THR A 353 3.49 -21.77 -20.54
CA THR A 353 2.55 -22.60 -19.79
C THR A 353 1.33 -22.93 -20.65
N ALA A 354 1.00 -24.22 -20.75
CA ALA A 354 -0.08 -24.68 -21.61
C ALA A 354 -0.90 -25.80 -20.99
N VAL A 355 -2.18 -25.85 -21.36
CA VAL A 355 -3.02 -27.03 -21.16
C VAL A 355 -2.90 -27.91 -22.39
N LYS A 356 -2.44 -29.16 -22.21
CA LYS A 356 -2.36 -30.14 -23.29
C LYS A 356 -3.60 -31.03 -23.27
N THR A 357 -4.26 -31.13 -24.42
CA THR A 357 -5.36 -32.07 -24.64
C THR A 357 -4.91 -33.11 -25.66
N GLU A 358 -5.16 -34.38 -25.39
CA GLU A 358 -4.85 -35.50 -26.29
C GLU A 358 -6.08 -36.37 -26.53
N ARG A 359 -6.41 -36.61 -27.81
CA ARG A 359 -7.52 -37.47 -28.22
C ARG A 359 -7.14 -38.27 -29.46
N ASN A 360 -7.28 -39.59 -29.41
CA ASN A 360 -6.98 -40.48 -30.54
C ASN A 360 -5.57 -40.30 -31.16
N GLY A 361 -4.58 -39.90 -30.37
CA GLY A 361 -3.21 -39.63 -30.83
C GLY A 361 -2.97 -38.22 -31.39
N GLU A 362 -4.00 -37.40 -31.53
CA GLU A 362 -3.88 -35.97 -31.85
C GLU A 362 -3.76 -35.14 -30.57
N SER A 363 -2.90 -34.12 -30.60
CA SER A 363 -2.69 -33.22 -29.46
C SER A 363 -2.96 -31.77 -29.82
N THR A 364 -3.66 -31.07 -28.93
CA THR A 364 -3.84 -29.62 -28.97
C THR A 364 -3.28 -28.98 -27.71
N LEU A 365 -2.69 -27.80 -27.88
CA LEU A 365 -2.17 -26.97 -26.78
C LEU A 365 -3.00 -25.68 -26.71
N SER A 366 -3.43 -25.33 -25.50
CA SER A 366 -4.05 -24.04 -25.22
C SER A 366 -3.10 -23.19 -24.39
N SER A 367 -2.69 -22.05 -24.91
CA SER A 367 -1.82 -21.09 -24.21
C SER A 367 -2.55 -20.44 -23.04
N ILE A 368 -1.84 -20.25 -21.94
CA ILE A 368 -2.36 -19.63 -20.73
C ILE A 368 -1.89 -18.18 -20.68
N ASN A 369 -2.83 -17.26 -20.50
CA ASN A 369 -2.55 -15.83 -20.36
C ASN A 369 -2.66 -15.35 -18.91
N CYS A 370 -3.41 -16.06 -18.08
CA CYS A 370 -3.48 -15.77 -16.66
C CYS A 370 -3.79 -16.98 -15.78
N ILE A 371 -3.25 -16.96 -14.56
CA ILE A 371 -3.45 -17.96 -13.49
C ILE A 371 -4.05 -17.30 -12.25
N GLU A 372 -5.10 -17.91 -11.70
CA GLU A 372 -5.57 -17.68 -10.33
C GLU A 372 -5.45 -19.00 -9.57
N MET A 373 -4.78 -19.00 -8.42
CA MET A 373 -4.54 -20.19 -7.63
C MET A 373 -4.61 -19.89 -6.14
N GLN A 374 -5.33 -20.74 -5.41
CA GLN A 374 -5.42 -20.71 -3.96
C GLN A 374 -5.14 -22.11 -3.42
N ILE A 375 -4.19 -22.21 -2.52
CA ILE A 375 -3.88 -23.42 -1.76
C ILE A 375 -4.12 -23.09 -0.30
N SER A 376 -4.85 -23.96 0.40
CA SER A 376 -4.98 -23.85 1.85
C SER A 376 -4.81 -25.20 2.52
N ARG A 377 -4.26 -25.15 3.72
CA ARG A 377 -4.24 -26.24 4.67
C ARG A 377 -4.93 -25.74 5.92
N GLU A 378 -5.94 -26.46 6.36
CA GLU A 378 -6.93 -26.00 7.33
C GLU A 378 -7.15 -27.09 8.38
N ASP A 379 -7.21 -26.74 9.65
CA ASP A 379 -7.76 -27.62 10.68
C ASP A 379 -9.25 -27.27 10.94
N PRO A 380 -10.21 -27.96 10.32
CA PRO A 380 -11.64 -27.67 10.51
C PRO A 380 -12.15 -28.01 11.92
N HIS A 381 -11.45 -28.84 12.69
CA HIS A 381 -11.91 -29.35 14.00
C HIS A 381 -11.12 -28.78 15.19
N GLY A 382 -10.01 -28.09 14.92
CA GLY A 382 -9.10 -27.51 15.91
C GLY A 382 -8.43 -28.57 16.78
N ASP A 383 -8.11 -28.22 18.02
CA ASP A 383 -7.42 -29.08 19.01
C ASP A 383 -8.19 -30.37 19.44
N GLN A 384 -9.25 -30.76 18.72
CA GLN A 384 -9.98 -32.00 18.96
C GLN A 384 -9.18 -33.20 18.46
N THR A 385 -9.33 -34.34 19.16
CA THR A 385 -8.73 -35.61 18.73
C THR A 385 -9.80 -36.54 18.14
N PRO A 386 -9.53 -37.21 16.99
CA PRO A 386 -8.32 -37.12 16.17
C PRO A 386 -8.18 -35.78 15.44
N GLU A 387 -6.94 -35.30 15.33
CA GLU A 387 -6.58 -34.08 14.59
C GLU A 387 -6.87 -34.30 13.10
N VAL A 388 -7.53 -33.34 12.44
CA VAL A 388 -7.95 -33.45 11.05
C VAL A 388 -7.39 -32.27 10.28
N TRP A 389 -6.62 -32.54 9.22
CA TRP A 389 -6.14 -31.49 8.32
C TRP A 389 -6.83 -31.61 6.97
N ARG A 390 -7.56 -30.57 6.60
CA ARG A 390 -8.13 -30.40 5.28
C ARG A 390 -7.18 -29.63 4.39
N HIS A 391 -6.77 -30.25 3.30
CA HIS A 391 -6.07 -29.59 2.21
C HIS A 391 -7.08 -29.17 1.14
N LYS A 392 -6.90 -27.98 0.57
CA LYS A 392 -7.67 -27.47 -0.57
C LYS A 392 -6.73 -26.83 -1.58
N LEU A 393 -7.03 -27.08 -2.84
CA LEU A 393 -6.47 -26.42 -4.00
C LEU A 393 -7.64 -25.94 -4.87
N ASN A 394 -7.64 -24.67 -5.22
CA ASN A 394 -8.53 -24.08 -6.21
C ASN A 394 -7.68 -23.35 -7.25
N MET A 395 -7.78 -23.74 -8.51
CA MET A 395 -7.04 -23.13 -9.60
C MET A 395 -7.98 -22.83 -10.77
N LYS A 396 -7.79 -21.68 -11.41
CA LYS A 396 -8.40 -21.30 -12.67
C LYS A 396 -7.34 -20.80 -13.64
N LEU A 397 -7.42 -21.25 -14.88
CA LEU A 397 -6.52 -20.91 -15.98
C LEU A 397 -7.33 -20.18 -17.05
N TYR A 398 -6.84 -19.04 -17.50
CA TYR A 398 -7.49 -18.18 -18.48
C TYR A 398 -6.63 -18.04 -19.73
N GLY A 399 -7.26 -18.10 -20.89
CA GLY A 399 -6.68 -17.75 -22.19
C GLY A 399 -7.17 -16.38 -22.66
N GLU A 400 -6.92 -16.05 -23.93
CA GLU A 400 -7.39 -14.79 -24.55
C GLU A 400 -8.92 -14.64 -24.51
N ASN A 401 -9.65 -15.74 -24.63
CA ASN A 401 -11.09 -15.75 -24.80
C ASN A 401 -11.85 -16.23 -23.54
N GLY A 402 -11.19 -16.21 -22.37
CA GLY A 402 -11.81 -16.58 -21.08
C GLY A 402 -11.22 -17.84 -20.44
N ALA A 403 -11.97 -18.45 -19.53
CA ALA A 403 -11.51 -19.59 -18.72
C ALA A 403 -11.29 -20.84 -19.59
N ILE A 404 -10.04 -21.33 -19.61
CA ILE A 404 -9.65 -22.56 -20.29
C ILE A 404 -9.92 -23.75 -19.40
N ALA A 405 -9.48 -23.69 -18.13
CA ALA A 405 -9.59 -24.82 -17.22
C ALA A 405 -9.76 -24.38 -15.77
N SER A 406 -10.45 -25.20 -14.97
CA SER A 406 -10.47 -25.06 -13.52
C SER A 406 -10.21 -26.41 -12.85
N LEU A 407 -9.48 -26.37 -11.74
CA LEU A 407 -9.14 -27.53 -10.93
C LEU A 407 -9.46 -27.21 -9.47
N ILE A 408 -10.32 -28.03 -8.87
CA ILE A 408 -10.62 -27.98 -7.44
C ILE A 408 -10.25 -29.34 -6.87
N ASN A 409 -9.32 -29.39 -5.94
CA ASN A 409 -8.95 -30.61 -5.22
C ASN A 409 -9.05 -30.35 -3.71
N SER A 410 -9.67 -31.26 -2.97
CA SER A 410 -9.74 -31.16 -1.52
C SER A 410 -9.68 -32.53 -0.88
N TYR A 411 -8.97 -32.66 0.23
CA TYR A 411 -8.83 -33.92 0.94
C TYR A 411 -8.51 -33.74 2.42
N ASP A 412 -8.93 -34.71 3.23
CA ASP A 412 -8.75 -34.70 4.67
C ASP A 412 -7.71 -35.76 5.08
N ILE A 413 -6.73 -35.35 5.87
CA ILE A 413 -5.75 -36.21 6.56
C ILE A 413 -6.18 -36.31 8.02
N LEU A 414 -6.42 -37.52 8.51
CA LEU A 414 -6.63 -37.77 9.93
C LEU A 414 -5.32 -38.19 10.59
N LYS A 415 -4.96 -37.54 11.69
CA LYS A 415 -3.87 -37.94 12.57
C LYS A 415 -4.45 -38.51 13.86
N THR A 416 -4.28 -39.82 14.01
CA THR A 416 -4.81 -40.56 15.17
C THR A 416 -3.96 -40.31 16.42
N SER A 417 -4.50 -40.64 17.60
CA SER A 417 -3.76 -40.61 18.88
C SER A 417 -2.48 -41.47 18.88
N SER A 418 -2.36 -42.43 17.96
CA SER A 418 -1.16 -43.24 17.76
C SER A 418 -0.09 -42.58 16.88
N GLY A 419 -0.32 -41.35 16.41
CA GLY A 419 0.54 -40.62 15.47
C GLY A 419 0.45 -41.10 14.02
N LYS A 420 -0.40 -42.08 13.70
CA LYS A 420 -0.62 -42.53 12.32
C LYS A 420 -1.49 -41.52 11.57
N GLU A 421 -1.01 -41.13 10.39
CA GLU A 421 -1.71 -40.29 9.43
C GLU A 421 -2.38 -41.15 8.33
N GLY A 422 -3.58 -40.77 7.92
CA GLY A 422 -4.28 -41.43 6.81
C GLY A 422 -5.26 -40.50 6.10
N ILE A 423 -5.32 -40.59 4.77
CA ILE A 423 -6.30 -39.85 3.95
C ILE A 423 -7.67 -40.52 4.10
N THR A 424 -8.69 -39.77 4.46
CA THR A 424 -10.02 -40.34 4.76
C THR A 424 -11.11 -39.90 3.82
N GLN A 425 -11.01 -38.71 3.22
CA GLN A 425 -11.97 -38.19 2.25
C GLN A 425 -11.26 -37.32 1.22
N GLY A 426 -11.80 -37.27 0.00
CA GLY A 426 -11.42 -36.22 -0.93
C GLY A 426 -12.18 -36.19 -2.23
N HIS A 427 -12.10 -35.03 -2.87
CA HIS A 427 -12.82 -34.67 -4.07
C HIS A 427 -11.88 -33.96 -5.05
N THR A 428 -11.92 -34.38 -6.31
CA THR A 428 -11.24 -33.69 -7.41
C THR A 428 -12.27 -33.35 -8.48
N TYR A 429 -12.43 -32.06 -8.74
CA TYR A 429 -13.22 -31.52 -9.84
C TYR A 429 -12.27 -30.89 -10.84
N PHE A 430 -12.40 -31.31 -12.09
CA PHE A 430 -11.70 -30.68 -13.20
C PHE A 430 -12.75 -30.15 -14.19
N SER A 431 -12.53 -28.98 -14.77
CA SER A 431 -13.35 -28.52 -15.89
C SER A 431 -12.46 -27.93 -16.96
N ILE A 432 -12.86 -28.09 -18.22
CA ILE A 432 -12.19 -27.48 -19.37
C ILE A 432 -13.24 -26.86 -20.28
N ASN A 433 -13.07 -25.59 -20.65
CA ASN A 433 -14.02 -24.80 -21.46
C ASN A 433 -15.47 -24.95 -20.96
N GLY A 434 -15.67 -24.89 -19.64
CA GLY A 434 -16.99 -25.04 -19.00
C GLY A 434 -17.54 -26.48 -18.89
N ARG A 435 -16.93 -27.46 -19.56
CA ARG A 435 -17.31 -28.88 -19.41
C ARG A 435 -16.68 -29.46 -18.15
N GLN A 436 -17.49 -29.95 -17.23
CA GLN A 436 -17.01 -30.67 -16.05
C GLN A 436 -16.52 -32.07 -16.42
N ILE A 437 -15.35 -32.43 -15.91
CA ILE A 437 -14.68 -33.72 -16.02
C ILE A 437 -14.40 -34.19 -14.60
N ARG A 438 -15.22 -35.10 -14.09
CA ARG A 438 -15.12 -35.61 -12.71
C ARG A 438 -14.44 -36.97 -12.71
N LYS A 439 -13.55 -37.19 -11.74
CA LYS A 439 -13.14 -38.55 -11.34
C LYS A 439 -13.87 -38.90 -10.05
N GLU A 440 -14.87 -39.77 -10.12
CA GLU A 440 -15.49 -40.35 -8.92
C GLU A 440 -14.76 -41.64 -8.55
N GLY A 441 -14.28 -41.72 -7.30
CA GLY A 441 -13.65 -42.91 -6.72
C GLY A 441 -12.13 -42.82 -6.54
N GLY A 442 -11.70 -42.87 -5.27
CA GLY A 442 -10.31 -42.96 -4.82
C GLY A 442 -10.02 -41.98 -3.67
N PHE A 443 -9.63 -42.49 -2.50
CA PHE A 443 -9.17 -41.71 -1.34
C PHE A 443 -8.01 -40.79 -1.78
N ALA A 444 -8.20 -39.47 -1.63
CA ALA A 444 -7.74 -38.40 -2.53
C ALA A 444 -6.35 -38.48 -3.21
N PRO A 445 -6.35 -38.53 -4.54
CA PRO A 445 -5.15 -38.41 -5.37
C PRO A 445 -5.39 -37.65 -6.71
N ALA A 446 -4.35 -37.68 -7.56
CA ALA A 446 -4.23 -37.24 -8.97
C ALA A 446 -3.56 -35.89 -9.23
N VAL A 447 -3.53 -35.00 -8.25
CA VAL A 447 -2.86 -33.69 -8.38
C VAL A 447 -1.61 -33.69 -7.50
N SER A 448 -0.44 -33.57 -8.11
CA SER A 448 0.78 -33.25 -7.39
C SER A 448 0.94 -31.73 -7.41
N TYR A 449 1.01 -31.12 -6.23
CA TYR A 449 1.41 -29.73 -6.08
C TYR A 449 2.60 -29.66 -5.13
N GLN A 450 3.64 -28.95 -5.55
CA GLN A 450 4.82 -28.68 -4.73
C GLN A 450 5.20 -27.21 -4.92
N GLY A 451 5.11 -26.41 -3.86
CA GLY A 451 5.24 -24.97 -3.95
C GLY A 451 4.12 -24.37 -4.79
N ASP A 452 4.48 -23.81 -5.94
CA ASP A 452 3.59 -23.16 -6.91
C ASP A 452 3.34 -23.99 -8.19
N THR A 453 3.91 -25.20 -8.25
CA THR A 453 3.87 -26.02 -9.45
C THR A 453 2.83 -27.11 -9.30
N ILE A 454 1.91 -27.18 -10.25
CA ILE A 454 0.82 -28.14 -10.32
C ILE A 454 1.02 -29.06 -11.53
N LYS A 455 1.01 -30.36 -11.25
CA LYS A 455 1.05 -31.41 -12.25
C LYS A 455 -0.13 -32.35 -12.04
N THR A 456 -0.99 -32.46 -13.04
CA THR A 456 -2.12 -33.40 -13.03
C THR A 456 -2.42 -33.89 -14.44
N SER A 457 -2.89 -35.12 -14.54
CA SER A 457 -3.41 -35.70 -15.78
C SER A 457 -4.70 -36.45 -15.49
N LEU A 458 -5.72 -36.20 -16.30
CA LEU A 458 -7.05 -36.75 -16.11
C LEU A 458 -7.66 -37.14 -17.45
N THR A 459 -8.19 -38.36 -17.52
CA THR A 459 -8.85 -38.90 -18.72
C THR A 459 -10.36 -38.86 -18.54
N ASP A 460 -11.07 -38.22 -19.47
CA ASP A 460 -12.53 -38.22 -19.55
C ASP A 460 -13.00 -39.60 -20.02
N SER A 461 -13.65 -40.35 -19.12
CA SER A 461 -14.15 -41.70 -19.40
C SER A 461 -15.20 -41.75 -20.50
N ALA A 462 -15.94 -40.66 -20.74
CA ALA A 462 -16.97 -40.60 -21.78
C ALA A 462 -16.37 -40.38 -23.18
N THR A 463 -15.22 -39.71 -23.28
CA THR A 463 -14.64 -39.34 -24.59
C THR A 463 -13.29 -40.01 -24.89
N GLY A 464 -12.66 -40.63 -23.88
CA GLY A 464 -11.29 -41.16 -23.95
C GLY A 464 -10.21 -40.08 -24.02
N THR A 465 -10.59 -38.80 -23.93
CA THR A 465 -9.66 -37.66 -24.05
C THR A 465 -8.86 -37.51 -22.76
N THR A 466 -7.54 -37.39 -22.87
CA THR A 466 -6.66 -37.12 -21.73
C THR A 466 -6.26 -35.66 -21.70
N TYR A 467 -6.40 -35.05 -20.53
CA TYR A 467 -6.07 -33.65 -20.27
C TYR A 467 -4.90 -33.62 -19.30
N THR A 468 -3.83 -32.91 -19.65
CA THR A 468 -2.65 -32.74 -18.80
C THR A 468 -2.44 -31.27 -18.51
N ILE A 469 -2.32 -30.95 -17.22
CA ILE A 469 -1.89 -29.65 -16.72
C ILE A 469 -0.50 -29.83 -16.13
N ASN A 470 0.42 -29.02 -16.63
CA ASN A 470 1.73 -28.81 -16.02
C ASN A 470 1.96 -27.31 -15.99
N VAL A 471 1.62 -26.69 -14.86
CA VAL A 471 1.65 -25.24 -14.67
C VAL A 471 2.52 -24.93 -13.48
N SER A 472 3.56 -24.13 -13.67
CA SER A 472 4.21 -23.42 -12.57
C SER A 472 3.55 -22.05 -12.47
N ALA A 473 3.05 -21.71 -11.30
CA ALA A 473 2.46 -20.41 -11.10
C ALA A 473 3.54 -19.32 -11.06
N THR A 474 4.80 -19.64 -10.73
CA THR A 474 5.90 -18.65 -10.83
C THR A 474 6.55 -18.77 -12.20
N PRO A 475 6.51 -17.71 -13.04
CA PRO A 475 7.25 -17.71 -14.29
C PRO A 475 8.75 -17.83 -13.98
N THR A 476 9.41 -18.80 -14.62
CA THR A 476 10.87 -18.89 -14.63
C THR A 476 11.41 -18.00 -15.75
N PRO A 477 12.48 -17.21 -15.50
CA PRO A 477 13.03 -16.30 -16.51
C PRO A 477 13.51 -17.01 -17.78
#